data_AF-A0A7Y2BZS0-F1
#
_entry.id   AF-A0A7Y2BZS0-F1
#
_cell.length_a   1.000
_cell.length_b   1.000
_cell.length_c   1.000
_cell.angle_alpha   90.00
_cell.angle_beta   90.00
_cell.angle_gamma   90.00
#
_symmetry.space_group_name_H-M   'P 1'
#
loop_
_entity.id
_entity.type
_entity.pdbx_description
1 polymer ?
#
loop_
_entity_poly.entity_id
_entity_poly.type
_entity_poly.pdbx_seq_one_letter_code
_entity_poly.pdbx_strand_id
1 'polypeptide(L)'
;RISGVGVGGNLLDMEEEMYDKILDGTFDGRIDYKIGAGPIDVQIYNPLEVKDGTFQLELQGNHVGGSTCGLEPGVEWVLTDINSGFTLASEQSIDALNEQLIPQYGFSVSIGQTEEPGATSADNNGALAAFLEYADPEGEQWYGAMRDNAAGYGIGFNSTVFNFLKTSSEETDEGQDPDQRFSTLGDGFFYPFILASAEPADPSEPFSYYITPAWKVSNSHEFLRDGGKNGIFNLNNVDIIFTSDKSKWSRCIVVETANEDYLSFNQTVGGADMFDLRQSPSIDKDGNPLNDGTVGISYFPGYAVDVETGKRLNIFFGENSVFNEGYASRNPGIPAIGDDMEFNPNDQLFRVEDNIVAAGDTPDNFIVGGGHIVYVTRQEYDGCEDMYGKLNSSNNLFGKIDVGKAITWASMALLPDGQSMLPYSEGSVPNDLTVKLRVENPYNLETSFNIQSPNSCRTVGELPKYEFTIEGREAEELSQDEYEGALANVNLVPNPYYAYSAYETSQFSKVVKITNLPARATVTIYSLDGKFIKQFNRDERAVKATGANRGIQNNQILPDIEWDIENSAGIPVASGVYLVHVVAPDLGEERTLKLFAINRKFDPSGL
;
A
#
# COMPACT_ATOMS: atom_id res chain seq x y z
N ARG A 1 1.99 -9.04 12.21
CA ARG A 1 3.27 -9.82 12.32
C ARG A 1 3.68 -9.94 13.78
N ILE A 2 4.08 -11.13 14.22
CA ILE A 2 4.60 -11.40 15.56
C ILE A 2 6.14 -11.47 15.56
N SER A 3 6.74 -12.20 14.63
CA SER A 3 8.20 -12.37 14.52
C SER A 3 8.64 -12.62 13.08
N GLY A 4 9.95 -12.49 12.82
CA GLY A 4 10.56 -12.66 11.50
C GLY A 4 10.36 -11.48 10.55
N VAL A 5 10.88 -11.59 9.34
CA VAL A 5 10.73 -10.63 8.24
C VAL A 5 10.33 -11.37 6.96
N GLY A 6 10.08 -10.62 5.90
CA GLY A 6 9.71 -11.12 4.60
C GLY A 6 8.30 -10.70 4.20
N VAL A 7 8.14 -10.42 2.91
CA VAL A 7 6.90 -9.89 2.33
C VAL A 7 6.19 -10.91 1.43
N GLY A 8 6.93 -11.88 0.88
CA GLY A 8 6.39 -12.93 0.02
C GLY A 8 5.61 -12.41 -1.19
N GLY A 9 6.07 -11.32 -1.81
CA GLY A 9 5.38 -10.65 -2.92
C GLY A 9 4.24 -9.71 -2.55
N ASN A 10 3.93 -9.53 -1.27
CA ASN A 10 2.86 -8.64 -0.82
C ASN A 10 3.32 -7.19 -0.63
N LEU A 11 2.39 -6.25 -0.83
CA LEU A 11 2.61 -4.84 -0.52
C LEU A 11 2.23 -4.57 0.93
N LEU A 12 3.25 -4.44 1.79
CA LEU A 12 3.02 -4.18 3.21
C LEU A 12 2.48 -2.77 3.45
N ASP A 13 1.47 -2.63 4.31
CA ASP A 13 1.00 -1.31 4.76
C ASP A 13 0.52 -1.40 6.21
N MET A 14 1.19 -0.68 7.10
CA MET A 14 0.89 -0.70 8.54
C MET A 14 -0.36 0.11 8.85
N GLU A 15 -1.07 -0.28 9.92
CA GLU A 15 -2.11 0.55 10.50
C GLU A 15 -1.53 1.88 11.01
N GLU A 16 -2.30 2.98 10.89
CA GLU A 16 -1.81 4.33 11.23
C GLU A 16 -1.36 4.47 12.69
N GLU A 17 -2.02 3.76 13.61
CA GLU A 17 -1.67 3.77 15.04
C GLU A 17 -0.25 3.22 15.31
N MET A 18 0.33 2.45 14.38
CA MET A 18 1.66 1.89 14.54
C MET A 18 2.74 2.97 14.61
N TYR A 19 2.61 4.06 13.84
CA TYR A 19 3.62 5.12 13.84
C TYR A 19 3.73 5.78 15.22
N ASP A 20 2.61 6.08 15.86
CA ASP A 20 2.61 6.71 17.18
C ASP A 20 3.18 5.76 18.25
N LYS A 21 2.83 4.46 18.22
CA LYS A 21 3.42 3.45 19.11
C LYS A 21 4.95 3.34 18.97
N ILE A 22 5.46 3.47 17.75
CA ILE A 22 6.90 3.40 17.46
C ILE A 22 7.61 4.66 17.99
N LEU A 23 7.00 5.83 17.80
CA LEU A 23 7.59 7.10 18.20
C LEU A 23 7.55 7.34 19.72
N ASP A 24 6.48 6.91 20.40
CA ASP A 24 6.32 7.08 21.85
C ASP A 24 7.00 5.97 22.68
N GLY A 25 7.53 4.94 22.01
CA GLY A 25 8.24 3.81 22.63
C GLY A 25 7.32 2.77 23.28
N THR A 26 6.03 2.76 22.96
CA THR A 26 5.07 1.73 23.42
C THR A 26 4.98 0.52 22.49
N PHE A 27 5.63 0.55 21.32
CA PHE A 27 5.75 -0.57 20.40
C PHE A 27 6.33 -1.83 21.09
N ASP A 28 5.60 -2.93 21.00
CA ASP A 28 5.91 -4.20 21.68
C ASP A 28 6.54 -5.26 20.76
N GLY A 29 6.83 -4.90 19.50
CA GLY A 29 7.35 -5.79 18.46
C GLY A 29 6.28 -6.41 17.55
N ARG A 30 4.98 -6.27 17.87
CA ARG A 30 3.88 -6.71 17.01
C ARG A 30 3.49 -5.60 16.04
N ILE A 31 3.42 -5.94 14.75
CA ILE A 31 3.03 -5.00 13.69
C ILE A 31 1.64 -5.35 13.19
N ASP A 32 0.72 -4.39 13.30
CA ASP A 32 -0.61 -4.49 12.73
C ASP A 32 -0.59 -3.88 11.32
N TYR A 33 -1.08 -4.65 10.35
CA TYR A 33 -1.17 -4.23 8.95
C TYR A 33 -2.62 -4.01 8.57
N LYS A 34 -2.84 -3.09 7.62
CA LYS A 34 -4.15 -2.90 6.97
C LYS A 34 -4.61 -4.22 6.36
N ILE A 35 -5.93 -4.38 6.27
CA ILE A 35 -6.55 -5.58 5.70
C ILE A 35 -5.99 -5.88 4.30
N GLY A 36 -5.41 -7.07 4.13
CA GLY A 36 -4.82 -7.52 2.86
C GLY A 36 -3.42 -6.96 2.55
N ALA A 37 -2.85 -6.13 3.42
CA ALA A 37 -1.52 -5.53 3.27
C ALA A 37 -0.52 -6.14 4.27
N GLY A 38 -0.75 -7.39 4.68
CA GLY A 38 0.15 -8.15 5.53
C GLY A 38 1.08 -9.04 4.71
N PRO A 39 2.07 -9.68 5.36
CA PRO A 39 3.02 -10.56 4.70
C PRO A 39 2.39 -11.89 4.25
N ILE A 40 1.24 -12.30 4.78
CA ILE A 40 0.55 -13.54 4.39
C ILE A 40 -0.74 -13.20 3.65
N ASP A 41 -0.98 -13.84 2.51
CA ASP A 41 -2.23 -13.70 1.76
C ASP A 41 -3.27 -14.74 2.22
N VAL A 42 -4.42 -14.24 2.69
CA VAL A 42 -5.54 -15.04 3.20
C VAL A 42 -6.80 -14.68 2.44
N GLN A 43 -7.42 -15.65 1.77
CA GLN A 43 -8.58 -15.42 0.92
C GLN A 43 -9.78 -16.27 1.36
N ILE A 44 -10.95 -15.64 1.50
CA ILE A 44 -12.20 -16.36 1.76
C ILE A 44 -12.72 -16.92 0.43
N TYR A 45 -12.54 -18.22 0.22
CA TYR A 45 -13.03 -18.89 -0.99
C TYR A 45 -14.45 -19.43 -0.83
N ASN A 46 -14.90 -19.72 0.40
CA ASN A 46 -16.27 -20.18 0.68
C ASN A 46 -16.97 -19.34 1.75
N PRO A 47 -17.65 -18.23 1.36
CA PRO A 47 -18.37 -17.37 2.29
C PRO A 47 -19.53 -18.04 3.04
N LEU A 48 -20.02 -19.20 2.60
CA LEU A 48 -21.10 -19.92 3.28
C LEU A 48 -20.59 -20.78 4.45
N GLU A 49 -19.30 -21.15 4.41
CA GLU A 49 -18.67 -22.02 5.40
C GLU A 49 -17.57 -21.31 6.18
N VAL A 50 -17.28 -20.05 5.84
CA VAL A 50 -16.27 -19.27 6.54
C VAL A 50 -16.63 -19.16 8.02
N LYS A 51 -15.61 -19.33 8.87
CA LYS A 51 -15.73 -19.25 10.32
C LYS A 51 -14.89 -18.10 10.83
N ASP A 52 -15.50 -17.32 11.71
CA ASP A 52 -14.78 -16.26 12.42
C ASP A 52 -13.78 -16.90 13.39
N GLY A 53 -12.65 -16.24 13.59
CA GLY A 53 -11.59 -16.75 14.46
C GLY A 53 -10.27 -16.01 14.32
N THR A 54 -9.36 -16.29 15.25
CA THR A 54 -7.99 -15.79 15.24
C THR A 54 -7.05 -16.96 15.01
N PHE A 55 -6.20 -16.81 13.99
CA PHE A 55 -5.32 -17.85 13.52
C PHE A 55 -3.87 -17.38 13.56
N GLN A 56 -2.98 -18.30 13.95
CA GLN A 56 -1.55 -18.06 13.98
C GLN A 56 -0.85 -18.99 12.98
N LEU A 57 -0.06 -18.43 12.06
CA LEU A 57 0.76 -19.17 11.11
C LEU A 57 2.24 -19.05 11.50
N GLU A 58 2.91 -20.17 11.67
CA GLU A 58 4.33 -20.25 12.05
C GLU A 58 5.12 -21.01 11.00
N LEU A 59 6.20 -20.43 10.49
CA LEU A 59 7.11 -21.10 9.57
C LEU A 59 8.05 -22.05 10.32
N GLN A 60 8.32 -23.20 9.72
CA GLN A 60 9.20 -24.23 10.24
C GLN A 60 10.30 -24.54 9.22
N GLY A 61 11.55 -24.32 9.61
CA GLY A 61 12.70 -24.58 8.76
C GLY A 61 14.02 -24.32 9.48
N ASN A 62 15.12 -24.50 8.75
CA ASN A 62 16.45 -24.26 9.27
C ASN A 62 17.02 -22.97 8.70
N HIS A 63 17.67 -22.18 9.54
CA HIS A 63 18.39 -20.98 9.11
C HIS A 63 19.88 -21.25 8.97
N VAL A 64 20.48 -20.76 7.88
CA VAL A 64 21.92 -20.80 7.65
C VAL A 64 22.49 -19.39 7.74
N GLY A 65 23.38 -19.18 8.71
CA GLY A 65 24.15 -17.93 8.83
C GLY A 65 25.38 -17.87 7.92
N GLY A 66 25.93 -16.68 7.75
CA GLY A 66 27.16 -16.45 6.96
C GLY A 66 26.87 -15.64 5.70
N SER A 67 27.36 -16.10 4.54
CA SER A 67 27.23 -15.37 3.26
C SER A 67 25.84 -15.43 2.62
N THR A 68 25.02 -16.42 2.98
CA THR A 68 23.65 -16.59 2.44
C THR A 68 22.57 -16.09 3.40
N CYS A 69 22.87 -15.99 4.70
CA CYS A 69 22.01 -15.45 5.78
C CYS A 69 20.49 -15.63 5.55
N GLY A 70 20.01 -16.86 5.49
CA GLY A 70 18.63 -17.15 5.05
C GLY A 70 18.11 -18.50 5.51
N LEU A 71 16.82 -18.73 5.28
CA LEU A 71 16.22 -20.05 5.47
C LEU A 71 16.62 -21.00 4.34
N GLU A 72 16.92 -22.26 4.70
CA GLU A 72 17.19 -23.32 3.71
C GLU A 72 15.91 -23.72 2.97
N PRO A 73 16.01 -24.21 1.70
CA PRO A 73 14.86 -24.79 1.01
C PRO A 73 14.20 -25.92 1.82
N GLY A 74 12.89 -26.07 1.65
CA GLY A 74 12.07 -27.05 2.37
C GLY A 74 11.38 -26.47 3.62
N VAL A 75 11.24 -25.15 3.72
CA VAL A 75 10.46 -24.51 4.80
C VAL A 75 8.99 -24.85 4.65
N GLU A 76 8.37 -25.35 5.72
CA GLU A 76 6.95 -25.65 5.83
C GLU A 76 6.26 -24.64 6.77
N TRP A 77 4.94 -24.68 6.90
CA TRP A 77 4.21 -23.85 7.86
C TRP A 77 3.16 -24.62 8.63
N VAL A 78 2.83 -24.13 9.83
CA VAL A 78 1.75 -24.66 10.66
C VAL A 78 0.80 -23.55 11.04
N LEU A 79 -0.48 -23.73 10.71
CA LEU A 79 -1.58 -22.87 11.11
C LEU A 79 -2.21 -23.42 12.40
N THR A 80 -2.46 -22.54 13.36
CA THR A 80 -3.12 -22.85 14.64
C THR A 80 -4.30 -21.91 14.86
N ASP A 81 -5.49 -22.46 15.07
CA ASP A 81 -6.62 -21.70 15.62
C ASP A 81 -6.39 -21.51 17.13
N ILE A 82 -6.25 -20.26 17.56
CA ILE A 82 -5.89 -19.92 18.95
C ILE A 82 -7.02 -20.27 19.92
N ASN A 83 -8.28 -20.28 19.46
CA ASN A 83 -9.44 -20.52 20.31
C ASN A 83 -9.67 -22.02 20.53
N SER A 84 -9.60 -22.83 19.47
CA SER A 84 -9.86 -24.27 19.55
C SER A 84 -8.61 -25.12 19.79
N GLY A 85 -7.42 -24.59 19.46
CA GLY A 85 -6.17 -25.34 19.45
C GLY A 85 -6.04 -26.29 18.25
N PHE A 86 -6.92 -26.22 17.25
CA PHE A 86 -6.79 -26.97 16.01
C PHE A 86 -5.53 -26.53 15.26
N THR A 87 -4.75 -27.50 14.79
CA THR A 87 -3.53 -27.25 14.02
C THR A 87 -3.59 -27.93 12.66
N LEU A 88 -3.12 -27.24 11.62
CA LEU A 88 -2.97 -27.76 10.26
C LEU A 88 -1.57 -27.44 9.74
N ALA A 89 -0.83 -28.47 9.34
CA ALA A 89 0.46 -28.30 8.68
C ALA A 89 0.28 -28.10 7.17
N SER A 90 1.25 -27.44 6.54
CA SER A 90 1.30 -27.28 5.11
C SER A 90 1.47 -28.63 4.40
N GLU A 91 0.87 -28.78 3.23
CA GLU A 91 1.03 -29.99 2.40
C GLU A 91 2.31 -29.93 1.54
N GLN A 92 2.85 -28.73 1.33
CA GLN A 92 4.05 -28.46 0.55
C GLN A 92 4.93 -27.44 1.29
N SER A 93 6.20 -27.38 0.92
CA SER A 93 7.09 -26.30 1.34
C SER A 93 6.72 -24.99 0.63
N ILE A 94 7.23 -23.88 1.15
CA ILE A 94 7.11 -22.56 0.53
C ILE A 94 8.10 -22.33 -0.61
N ASP A 95 8.90 -23.33 -1.01
CA ASP A 95 9.90 -23.19 -2.08
C ASP A 95 9.29 -22.79 -3.43
N ALA A 96 8.00 -23.03 -3.59
CA ALA A 96 7.19 -22.51 -4.67
C ALA A 96 5.90 -21.92 -4.08
N LEU A 97 5.36 -20.89 -4.74
CA LEU A 97 4.06 -20.33 -4.39
C LEU A 97 2.99 -21.41 -4.44
N ASN A 98 2.33 -21.64 -3.31
CA ASN A 98 1.24 -22.59 -3.18
C ASN A 98 0.08 -21.98 -2.39
N GLU A 99 -1.15 -22.24 -2.89
CA GLU A 99 -2.38 -21.94 -2.17
C GLU A 99 -2.91 -23.23 -1.53
N GLN A 100 -3.10 -23.22 -0.22
CA GLN A 100 -3.71 -24.33 0.51
C GLN A 100 -5.08 -23.92 1.04
N LEU A 101 -6.10 -24.70 0.68
CA LEU A 101 -7.45 -24.54 1.21
C LEU A 101 -7.52 -25.03 2.65
N ILE A 102 -8.30 -24.33 3.48
CA ILE A 102 -8.61 -24.70 4.87
C ILE A 102 -10.13 -24.91 5.00
N PRO A 103 -10.67 -26.04 4.50
CA PRO A 103 -12.13 -26.21 4.36
C PRO A 103 -12.92 -26.11 5.66
N GLN A 104 -12.30 -26.45 6.78
CA GLN A 104 -12.92 -26.36 8.09
C GLN A 104 -13.30 -24.92 8.47
N TYR A 105 -12.64 -23.92 7.89
CA TYR A 105 -12.83 -22.51 8.19
C TYR A 105 -13.17 -21.66 6.95
N GLY A 106 -13.34 -22.26 5.77
CA GLY A 106 -13.83 -21.60 4.55
C GLY A 106 -12.88 -20.57 3.90
N PHE A 107 -11.59 -20.56 4.27
CA PHE A 107 -10.56 -19.70 3.67
C PHE A 107 -9.37 -20.50 3.16
N SER A 108 -8.51 -19.87 2.37
CA SER A 108 -7.24 -20.38 1.89
C SER A 108 -6.08 -19.48 2.33
N VAL A 109 -4.88 -20.06 2.37
CA VAL A 109 -3.63 -19.36 2.62
C VAL A 109 -2.73 -19.55 1.41
N SER A 110 -2.24 -18.44 0.85
CA SER A 110 -1.27 -18.41 -0.24
C SER A 110 0.08 -17.94 0.31
N ILE A 111 1.11 -18.76 0.13
CA ILE A 111 2.45 -18.45 0.58
C ILE A 111 3.49 -19.08 -0.34
N GLY A 112 4.54 -18.32 -0.63
CA GLY A 112 5.69 -18.75 -1.41
C GLY A 112 6.90 -17.91 -1.02
N GLN A 113 8.07 -18.52 -1.03
CA GLN A 113 9.33 -17.83 -0.81
C GLN A 113 9.64 -16.96 -2.03
N THR A 114 10.15 -15.76 -1.78
CA THR A 114 10.63 -14.86 -2.83
C THR A 114 12.15 -14.77 -2.78
N GLU A 115 12.73 -14.24 -3.84
CA GLU A 115 14.17 -13.99 -3.91
C GLU A 115 14.46 -12.55 -3.49
N GLU A 116 15.68 -12.29 -3.04
CA GLU A 116 16.14 -10.94 -2.72
C GLU A 116 16.10 -10.01 -3.96
N PRO A 117 15.95 -8.69 -3.77
CA PRO A 117 16.09 -7.74 -4.86
C PRO A 117 17.44 -7.88 -5.58
N GLY A 118 17.44 -7.87 -6.91
CA GLY A 118 18.65 -8.08 -7.71
C GLY A 118 19.02 -9.53 -8.00
N ALA A 119 18.32 -10.52 -7.43
CA ALA A 119 18.64 -11.93 -7.62
C ALA A 119 18.07 -12.51 -8.93
N THR A 120 16.98 -11.94 -9.46
CA THR A 120 16.31 -12.45 -10.67
C THR A 120 16.24 -11.37 -11.75
N SER A 121 16.54 -11.74 -13.00
CA SER A 121 16.32 -10.86 -14.15
C SER A 121 14.89 -10.97 -14.71
N ALA A 122 13.95 -11.51 -13.93
CA ALA A 122 12.58 -11.81 -14.35
C ALA A 122 11.57 -11.00 -13.52
N ASP A 123 10.37 -10.82 -14.07
CA ASP A 123 9.22 -10.09 -13.51
C ASP A 123 9.48 -8.61 -13.20
N ASN A 124 10.12 -8.31 -12.08
CA ASN A 124 10.35 -6.94 -11.56
C ASN A 124 11.68 -6.77 -10.80
N ASN A 125 12.58 -7.77 -10.81
CA ASN A 125 13.87 -7.72 -10.11
C ASN A 125 13.75 -7.43 -8.59
N GLY A 126 12.60 -7.74 -7.99
CA GLY A 126 12.28 -7.45 -6.59
C GLY A 126 11.81 -6.02 -6.30
N ALA A 127 11.58 -5.18 -7.31
CA ALA A 127 10.98 -3.86 -7.12
C ALA A 127 9.44 -3.96 -7.12
N LEU A 128 8.80 -3.78 -5.96
CA LEU A 128 7.35 -4.02 -5.82
C LEU A 128 6.51 -2.78 -6.07
N ALA A 129 6.74 -1.70 -5.32
CA ALA A 129 5.99 -0.45 -5.47
C ALA A 129 6.72 0.74 -4.85
N ALA A 130 6.45 1.93 -5.38
CA ALA A 130 6.69 3.18 -4.67
C ALA A 130 5.54 4.14 -4.94
N PHE A 131 5.07 4.83 -3.90
CA PHE A 131 3.99 5.80 -4.04
C PHE A 131 4.01 6.85 -2.92
N LEU A 132 3.35 7.97 -3.21
CA LEU A 132 3.24 9.13 -2.33
C LEU A 132 1.78 9.25 -1.87
N GLU A 133 1.58 9.38 -0.56
CA GLU A 133 0.28 9.60 0.05
C GLU A 133 0.29 10.89 0.87
N TYR A 134 -0.41 11.91 0.38
CA TYR A 134 -0.57 13.16 1.09
C TYR A 134 -1.73 13.09 2.09
N ALA A 135 -1.55 13.71 3.25
CA ALA A 135 -2.59 13.79 4.29
C ALA A 135 -3.84 14.54 3.80
N ASP A 136 -3.64 15.60 3.01
CA ASP A 136 -4.68 16.21 2.19
C ASP A 136 -4.45 15.88 0.70
N PRO A 137 -5.19 14.92 0.13
CA PRO A 137 -5.07 14.55 -1.29
C PRO A 137 -5.43 15.69 -2.27
N GLU A 138 -6.22 16.68 -1.83
CA GLU A 138 -6.58 17.86 -2.62
C GLU A 138 -5.67 19.07 -2.31
N GLY A 139 -4.74 18.89 -1.36
CA GLY A 139 -3.78 19.90 -0.92
C GLY A 139 -2.55 19.99 -1.82
N GLU A 140 -1.57 20.78 -1.39
CA GLU A 140 -0.32 21.02 -2.13
C GLU A 140 0.49 19.73 -2.30
N GLN A 141 0.74 19.35 -3.57
CA GLN A 141 1.55 18.21 -3.96
C GLN A 141 3.00 18.67 -4.10
N TRP A 142 3.61 19.05 -2.99
CA TRP A 142 4.85 19.83 -2.98
C TRP A 142 6.11 18.99 -3.25
N TYR A 143 6.12 17.69 -3.00
CA TYR A 143 7.33 16.88 -3.13
C TYR A 143 7.57 16.41 -4.56
N GLY A 144 8.80 16.60 -5.03
CA GLY A 144 9.33 16.03 -6.26
C GLY A 144 10.80 15.70 -6.11
N ALA A 145 11.37 15.03 -7.11
CA ALA A 145 12.79 14.72 -7.15
C ALA A 145 13.30 14.56 -8.58
N MET A 146 14.60 14.73 -8.76
CA MET A 146 15.27 14.40 -10.00
C MET A 146 15.23 12.90 -10.25
N ARG A 147 14.64 12.54 -11.39
CA ARG A 147 14.53 11.17 -11.88
C ARG A 147 15.80 10.81 -12.65
N ASP A 148 16.13 9.53 -12.66
CA ASP A 148 17.23 9.03 -13.48
C ASP A 148 17.00 9.37 -14.96
N ASN A 149 18.09 9.65 -15.67
CA ASN A 149 18.09 10.20 -17.03
C ASN A 149 17.21 11.47 -17.18
N ALA A 150 16.94 12.19 -16.09
CA ALA A 150 15.98 13.30 -16.05
C ALA A 150 14.66 12.98 -16.77
N ALA A 151 14.17 11.74 -16.61
CA ALA A 151 12.93 11.28 -17.22
C ALA A 151 11.77 12.25 -16.89
N GLY A 152 10.95 12.60 -17.88
CA GLY A 152 9.79 13.48 -17.69
C GLY A 152 10.09 14.99 -17.63
N TYR A 153 11.35 15.43 -17.53
CA TYR A 153 11.71 16.86 -17.48
C TYR A 153 11.87 17.52 -18.86
N GLY A 154 11.88 16.75 -19.94
CA GLY A 154 11.92 17.27 -21.31
C GLY A 154 13.23 17.97 -21.71
N ILE A 155 14.36 17.60 -21.09
CA ILE A 155 15.67 18.21 -21.34
C ILE A 155 16.39 17.40 -22.44
N GLY A 156 17.00 18.08 -23.41
CA GLY A 156 17.66 17.43 -24.55
C GLY A 156 18.95 16.67 -24.21
N PHE A 157 19.46 16.80 -22.99
CA PHE A 157 20.73 16.22 -22.51
C PHE A 157 20.55 15.31 -21.28
N ASN A 158 19.32 14.84 -21.13
CA ASN A 158 18.81 13.99 -20.07
C ASN A 158 19.79 12.90 -19.58
N SER A 159 20.33 12.10 -20.49
CA SER A 159 21.21 10.97 -20.18
C SER A 159 22.69 11.33 -20.02
N THR A 160 23.10 12.54 -20.40
CA THR A 160 24.51 12.94 -20.25
C THR A 160 24.79 13.50 -18.86
N VAL A 161 23.83 14.18 -18.23
CA VAL A 161 24.05 14.82 -16.92
C VAL A 161 23.45 14.01 -15.77
N PHE A 162 22.31 13.34 -16.01
CA PHE A 162 21.50 12.69 -14.98
C PHE A 162 21.35 11.18 -15.16
N ASN A 163 22.21 10.53 -15.96
CA ASN A 163 22.29 9.06 -15.98
C ASN A 163 23.10 8.58 -14.78
N PHE A 164 22.45 8.55 -13.62
CA PHE A 164 23.07 8.15 -12.36
C PHE A 164 22.72 6.71 -11.99
N LEU A 165 21.77 6.05 -12.66
CA LEU A 165 21.55 4.60 -12.59
C LEU A 165 21.97 3.96 -13.92
N LYS A 166 23.21 3.48 -13.98
CA LYS A 166 23.83 2.95 -15.22
C LYS A 166 23.41 1.51 -15.54
N THR A 167 22.11 1.28 -15.63
CA THR A 167 21.51 -0.05 -15.80
C THR A 167 20.85 -0.25 -17.15
N SER A 168 21.01 0.69 -18.09
CA SER A 168 20.59 0.48 -19.48
C SER A 168 21.45 -0.58 -20.19
N SER A 169 20.96 -1.05 -21.33
CA SER A 169 21.68 -2.01 -22.18
C SER A 169 23.12 -1.54 -22.45
N GLU A 170 24.09 -2.44 -22.27
CA GLU A 170 25.53 -2.22 -22.43
C GLU A 170 26.20 -1.32 -21.38
N GLU A 171 25.49 -0.87 -20.35
CA GLU A 171 26.07 -0.10 -19.24
C GLU A 171 26.64 -1.00 -18.12
N THR A 172 27.53 -0.42 -17.30
CA THR A 172 28.30 -1.16 -16.28
C THR A 172 27.42 -1.95 -15.31
N ASP A 173 26.24 -1.42 -14.96
CA ASP A 173 25.36 -1.98 -13.94
C ASP A 173 24.10 -2.65 -14.54
N GLU A 174 24.04 -2.88 -15.86
CA GLU A 174 22.92 -3.58 -16.54
C GLU A 174 22.56 -4.89 -15.83
N GLY A 175 23.56 -5.68 -15.45
CA GLY A 175 23.34 -6.96 -14.78
C GLY A 175 22.71 -6.87 -13.38
N GLN A 176 22.69 -5.69 -12.75
CA GLN A 176 22.03 -5.46 -11.46
C GLN A 176 20.53 -5.15 -11.62
N ASP A 177 20.13 -4.49 -12.71
CA ASP A 177 18.74 -4.13 -12.98
C ASP A 177 18.45 -4.04 -14.49
N PRO A 178 18.42 -5.19 -15.19
CA PRO A 178 18.43 -5.22 -16.66
C PRO A 178 17.17 -4.63 -17.30
N ASP A 179 16.04 -4.70 -16.58
CA ASP A 179 14.76 -4.13 -17.00
C ASP A 179 14.50 -2.72 -16.42
N GLN A 180 15.50 -2.12 -15.76
CA GLN A 180 15.43 -0.76 -15.22
C GLN A 180 14.23 -0.55 -14.27
N ARG A 181 13.93 -1.56 -13.45
CA ARG A 181 12.77 -1.58 -12.57
C ARG A 181 12.92 -0.61 -11.41
N PHE A 182 14.15 -0.36 -10.95
CA PHE A 182 14.41 0.58 -9.87
C PHE A 182 14.47 2.04 -10.34
N SER A 183 14.88 2.32 -11.57
CA SER A 183 14.84 3.68 -12.13
C SER A 183 13.40 4.13 -12.47
N THR A 184 12.51 3.16 -12.69
CA THR A 184 11.09 3.37 -13.02
C THR A 184 10.13 3.04 -11.87
N LEU A 185 10.65 2.81 -10.66
CA LEU A 185 9.82 2.45 -9.51
C LEU A 185 8.96 3.64 -9.05
N GLY A 186 7.63 3.49 -9.14
CA GLY A 186 6.68 4.56 -8.84
C GLY A 186 6.93 5.78 -9.73
N ASP A 187 7.14 6.94 -9.11
CA ASP A 187 7.51 8.17 -9.81
C ASP A 187 9.01 8.26 -10.16
N GLY A 188 9.85 7.32 -9.72
CA GLY A 188 11.30 7.39 -9.89
C GLY A 188 11.97 8.46 -9.01
N PHE A 189 11.28 8.91 -7.95
CA PHE A 189 11.79 9.93 -7.03
C PHE A 189 12.76 9.37 -5.99
N PHE A 190 12.64 8.10 -5.65
CA PHE A 190 13.54 7.40 -4.75
C PHE A 190 14.13 6.19 -5.47
N TYR A 191 15.41 5.95 -5.26
CA TYR A 191 16.15 4.89 -5.92
C TYR A 191 17.17 4.24 -4.97
N PRO A 192 17.57 2.99 -5.24
CA PRO A 192 18.59 2.31 -4.46
C PRO A 192 19.91 3.09 -4.52
N PHE A 193 20.35 3.62 -3.38
CA PHE A 193 21.54 4.44 -3.32
C PHE A 193 22.79 3.70 -3.82
N ILE A 194 22.89 2.39 -3.55
CA ILE A 194 24.02 1.54 -3.93
C ILE A 194 24.14 1.33 -5.45
N LEU A 195 23.03 1.52 -6.17
CA LEU A 195 22.97 1.40 -7.63
C LEU A 195 23.39 2.70 -8.31
N ALA A 196 23.48 3.81 -7.56
CA ALA A 196 23.91 5.08 -8.11
C ALA A 196 25.37 5.04 -8.56
N SER A 197 25.68 5.74 -9.65
CA SER A 197 27.00 5.77 -10.25
C SER A 197 27.78 7.02 -9.83
N ALA A 198 29.03 6.81 -9.44
CA ALA A 198 30.02 7.87 -9.24
C ALA A 198 31.10 7.84 -10.34
N GLU A 199 30.88 7.08 -11.41
CA GLU A 199 31.86 6.96 -12.48
C GLU A 199 32.20 8.33 -13.08
N PRO A 200 33.45 8.55 -13.53
CA PRO A 200 33.80 9.75 -14.28
C PRO A 200 33.00 9.85 -15.58
N ALA A 201 32.65 11.07 -15.98
CA ALA A 201 32.02 11.30 -17.27
C ALA A 201 32.94 10.94 -18.42
N ASP A 202 32.36 10.35 -19.48
CA ASP A 202 33.08 10.13 -20.71
C ASP A 202 33.50 11.51 -21.28
N PRO A 203 34.80 11.79 -21.46
CA PRO A 203 35.26 13.08 -21.96
C PRO A 203 34.77 13.41 -23.39
N SER A 204 34.21 12.45 -24.12
CA SER A 204 33.61 12.64 -25.44
C SER A 204 32.16 13.14 -25.40
N GLU A 205 31.50 13.10 -24.23
CA GLU A 205 30.16 13.60 -24.03
C GLU A 205 30.10 15.14 -24.03
N PRO A 206 28.95 15.76 -24.40
CA PRO A 206 28.77 17.21 -24.39
C PRO A 206 29.00 17.89 -23.02
N PHE A 207 28.87 17.12 -21.94
CA PHE A 207 29.16 17.55 -20.56
C PHE A 207 30.13 16.56 -19.93
N SER A 208 31.26 17.06 -19.44
CA SER A 208 32.29 16.23 -18.81
C SER A 208 32.10 16.11 -17.29
N TYR A 209 30.85 16.03 -16.83
CA TYR A 209 30.48 15.89 -15.41
C TYR A 209 29.13 15.17 -15.28
N TYR A 210 28.84 14.67 -14.08
CA TYR A 210 27.55 14.07 -13.74
C TYR A 210 27.00 14.63 -12.43
N ILE A 211 25.68 14.75 -12.37
CA ILE A 211 24.98 15.05 -11.12
C ILE A 211 24.37 13.75 -10.63
N THR A 212 24.78 13.36 -9.45
CA THR A 212 24.51 12.02 -8.92
C THR A 212 24.33 12.10 -7.41
N PRO A 213 23.42 11.29 -6.85
CA PRO A 213 23.33 11.09 -5.41
C PRO A 213 24.53 10.31 -4.85
N ALA A 214 25.28 9.61 -5.71
CA ALA A 214 26.38 8.73 -5.35
C ALA A 214 27.56 9.50 -4.74
N TRP A 215 28.39 8.80 -3.97
CA TRP A 215 29.62 9.36 -3.39
C TRP A 215 30.70 9.57 -4.46
N LYS A 216 30.64 10.71 -5.14
CA LYS A 216 31.49 11.08 -6.27
C LYS A 216 32.69 11.92 -5.84
N VAL A 217 33.65 11.22 -5.26
CA VAL A 217 35.02 11.68 -5.02
C VAL A 217 35.95 10.61 -5.56
N SER A 218 36.51 10.79 -6.75
CA SER A 218 37.36 9.81 -7.43
C SER A 218 36.75 8.40 -7.48
N ASN A 219 35.46 8.32 -7.80
CA ASN A 219 34.65 7.08 -7.83
C ASN A 219 34.61 6.30 -6.50
N SER A 220 34.66 6.99 -5.35
CA SER A 220 34.64 6.36 -4.02
C SER A 220 33.35 5.57 -3.71
N HIS A 221 32.26 5.78 -4.44
CA HIS A 221 31.04 4.98 -4.30
C HIS A 221 31.29 3.47 -4.50
N GLU A 222 32.29 3.07 -5.29
CA GLU A 222 32.66 1.66 -5.47
C GLU A 222 33.09 0.98 -4.15
N PHE A 223 33.62 1.73 -3.18
CA PHE A 223 33.94 1.18 -1.85
C PHE A 223 32.71 0.70 -1.09
N LEU A 224 31.52 1.23 -1.45
CA LEU A 224 30.27 0.86 -0.81
C LEU A 224 29.76 -0.49 -1.33
N ARG A 225 30.06 -0.85 -2.59
CA ARG A 225 29.63 -2.10 -3.22
C ARG A 225 30.39 -3.33 -2.70
N ASP A 226 31.59 -3.11 -2.13
CA ASP A 226 32.37 -4.12 -1.38
C ASP A 226 32.59 -5.44 -2.15
N GLY A 227 32.93 -5.31 -3.44
CA GLY A 227 33.10 -6.47 -4.33
C GLY A 227 31.83 -7.29 -4.51
N GLY A 228 30.67 -6.64 -4.50
CA GLY A 228 29.35 -7.25 -4.65
C GLY A 228 28.73 -7.75 -3.35
N LYS A 229 29.35 -7.51 -2.19
CA LYS A 229 28.82 -7.94 -0.87
C LYS A 229 27.81 -6.98 -0.27
N ASN A 230 27.70 -5.78 -0.82
CA ASN A 230 26.65 -4.84 -0.49
C ASN A 230 26.00 -4.38 -1.80
N GLY A 231 24.76 -4.80 -2.03
CA GLY A 231 24.02 -4.53 -3.26
C GLY A 231 22.56 -4.25 -2.97
N ILE A 232 21.72 -4.28 -4.00
CA ILE A 232 20.28 -3.98 -3.88
C ILE A 232 19.49 -5.01 -3.06
N PHE A 233 20.03 -6.22 -2.85
CA PHE A 233 19.50 -7.22 -1.91
C PHE A 233 19.50 -6.77 -0.43
N ASN A 234 20.09 -5.61 -0.13
CA ASN A 234 20.15 -5.04 1.21
C ASN A 234 19.12 -3.91 1.44
N LEU A 235 18.24 -3.66 0.46
CA LEU A 235 17.18 -2.67 0.57
C LEU A 235 16.18 -3.08 1.65
N ASN A 236 15.63 -2.09 2.33
CA ASN A 236 14.56 -2.28 3.30
C ASN A 236 13.25 -1.67 2.81
N ASN A 237 12.15 -2.27 3.25
CA ASN A 237 10.80 -1.76 3.03
C ASN A 237 10.53 -0.63 4.03
N VAL A 238 10.34 0.60 3.55
CA VAL A 238 10.27 1.79 4.41
C VAL A 238 9.08 2.68 4.10
N ASP A 239 8.56 3.30 5.15
CA ASP A 239 7.71 4.48 5.06
C ASP A 239 8.50 5.69 5.53
N ILE A 240 8.55 6.73 4.70
CA ILE A 240 9.20 8.02 5.00
C ILE A 240 8.08 9.04 5.19
N ILE A 241 7.98 9.58 6.39
CA ILE A 241 6.92 10.51 6.78
C ILE A 241 7.53 11.91 6.85
N PHE A 242 7.11 12.79 5.95
CA PHE A 242 7.29 14.23 6.08
C PHE A 242 6.10 14.80 6.84
N THR A 243 6.36 15.59 7.89
CA THR A 243 5.30 16.14 8.73
C THR A 243 5.64 17.52 9.25
N SER A 244 4.61 18.35 9.32
CA SER A 244 4.65 19.66 9.98
C SER A 244 4.77 19.56 11.52
N ASP A 245 4.52 18.39 12.11
CA ASP A 245 4.69 18.16 13.54
C ASP A 245 6.16 17.99 13.92
N LYS A 246 6.76 19.11 14.36
CA LYS A 246 8.15 19.17 14.87
C LYS A 246 8.49 18.20 15.98
N SER A 247 7.50 17.69 16.73
CA SER A 247 7.77 16.70 17.78
C SER A 247 8.16 15.34 17.21
N LYS A 248 7.78 15.05 15.96
CA LYS A 248 8.08 13.81 15.24
C LYS A 248 9.34 13.91 14.37
N TRP A 249 9.93 15.10 14.24
CA TRP A 249 11.14 15.33 13.44
C TRP A 249 12.33 14.50 13.92
N SER A 250 13.23 14.20 13.00
CA SER A 250 14.43 13.40 13.26
C SER A 250 15.63 14.31 13.36
N ARG A 251 16.21 14.44 14.56
CA ARG A 251 17.58 14.94 14.68
C ARG A 251 18.49 14.07 13.82
N CYS A 252 19.28 14.68 12.96
CA CYS A 252 20.11 13.98 11.98
C CYS A 252 21.44 14.70 11.73
N ILE A 253 22.36 14.02 11.07
CA ILE A 253 23.52 14.67 10.46
C ILE A 253 23.12 15.44 9.19
N VAL A 254 23.97 16.35 8.74
CA VAL A 254 23.93 16.91 7.38
C VAL A 254 25.28 16.69 6.72
N VAL A 255 25.27 16.18 5.49
CA VAL A 255 26.49 15.92 4.73
C VAL A 255 26.65 16.87 3.54
N GLU A 256 27.89 17.10 3.12
CA GLU A 256 28.18 17.84 1.90
C GLU A 256 27.80 17.01 0.67
N THR A 257 27.05 17.62 -0.26
CA THR A 257 26.65 16.99 -1.54
C THR A 257 27.41 17.55 -2.74
N ALA A 258 28.21 18.61 -2.58
CA ALA A 258 29.13 19.06 -3.60
C ALA A 258 30.11 17.93 -3.99
N ASN A 259 29.88 17.33 -5.15
CA ASN A 259 30.83 16.40 -5.73
C ASN A 259 32.05 17.12 -6.31
N GLU A 260 33.06 16.35 -6.72
CA GLU A 260 34.31 16.88 -7.26
C GLU A 260 34.15 17.81 -8.48
N ASP A 261 33.06 17.67 -9.25
CA ASP A 261 32.80 18.48 -10.45
C ASP A 261 32.44 19.93 -10.07
N TYR A 262 31.76 20.15 -8.94
CA TYR A 262 31.39 21.48 -8.44
C TYR A 262 32.58 22.29 -7.89
N LEU A 263 33.63 21.61 -7.42
CA LEU A 263 34.78 22.25 -6.75
C LEU A 263 35.62 23.14 -7.66
N SER A 264 35.46 23.01 -8.97
CA SER A 264 36.15 23.84 -9.95
C SER A 264 35.61 25.28 -10.02
N PHE A 265 34.42 25.57 -9.45
CA PHE A 265 33.76 26.88 -9.54
C PHE A 265 33.67 27.62 -8.20
N ASN A 266 33.42 26.88 -7.12
CA ASN A 266 33.38 27.44 -5.78
C ASN A 266 33.90 26.40 -4.78
N GLN A 267 34.35 26.89 -3.64
CA GLN A 267 34.79 26.03 -2.55
C GLN A 267 33.62 25.76 -1.62
N THR A 268 33.55 24.53 -1.10
CA THR A 268 32.62 24.16 -0.04
C THR A 268 32.98 24.88 1.26
N VAL A 269 31.98 25.05 2.13
CA VAL A 269 32.19 25.60 3.46
C VAL A 269 33.11 24.67 4.25
N GLY A 270 34.21 25.23 4.79
CA GLY A 270 35.22 24.47 5.53
C GLY A 270 36.11 23.56 4.68
N GLY A 271 35.97 23.56 3.35
CA GLY A 271 36.70 22.64 2.46
C GLY A 271 36.28 21.18 2.62
N ALA A 272 35.02 20.95 2.96
CA ALA A 272 34.41 19.61 3.05
C ALA A 272 34.34 18.95 1.66
N ASP A 273 34.72 17.69 1.55
CA ASP A 273 34.46 16.85 0.38
C ASP A 273 33.06 16.24 0.50
N MET A 274 32.49 15.76 -0.63
CA MET A 274 31.23 15.02 -0.61
C MET A 274 31.23 13.91 0.47
N PHE A 275 30.10 13.76 1.17
CA PHE A 275 29.89 12.88 2.32
C PHE A 275 30.70 13.21 3.60
N ASP A 276 31.47 14.30 3.64
CA ASP A 276 31.87 14.89 4.92
C ASP A 276 30.66 15.48 5.63
N LEU A 277 30.73 15.58 6.96
CA LEU A 277 29.79 16.44 7.69
C LEU A 277 29.92 17.87 7.19
N ARG A 278 28.79 18.56 7.04
CA ARG A 278 28.77 19.99 6.81
C ARG A 278 29.56 20.70 7.91
N GLN A 279 30.42 21.65 7.53
CA GLN A 279 31.31 22.37 8.45
C GLN A 279 30.69 23.68 8.97
N SER A 280 29.37 23.84 8.80
CA SER A 280 28.59 24.93 9.39
C SER A 280 28.18 24.59 10.83
N PRO A 281 28.00 25.59 11.72
CA PRO A 281 27.46 25.36 13.06
C PRO A 281 26.15 24.58 12.99
N SER A 282 26.00 23.59 13.86
CA SER A 282 24.74 22.84 13.97
C SER A 282 23.57 23.76 14.32
N ILE A 283 22.36 23.38 13.93
CA ILE A 283 21.13 24.13 14.21
C ILE A 283 20.16 23.35 15.11
N ASP A 284 19.29 24.07 15.80
CA ASP A 284 18.13 23.49 16.47
C ASP A 284 16.95 23.26 15.50
N LYS A 285 15.87 22.67 16.01
CA LYS A 285 14.64 22.37 15.25
C LYS A 285 13.87 23.60 14.79
N ASP A 286 14.30 24.80 15.17
CA ASP A 286 13.70 26.07 14.80
C ASP A 286 14.60 26.86 13.83
N GLY A 287 15.69 26.27 13.34
CA GLY A 287 16.62 26.92 12.40
C GLY A 287 17.75 27.71 13.07
N ASN A 288 17.80 27.73 14.41
CA ASN A 288 18.75 28.60 15.10
C ASN A 288 20.11 27.91 15.30
N PRO A 289 21.23 28.57 15.01
CA PRO A 289 22.55 28.02 15.28
C PRO A 289 22.80 27.75 16.77
N LEU A 290 23.22 26.54 17.10
CA LEU A 290 23.51 26.11 18.48
C LEU A 290 24.74 26.81 19.05
N ASN A 291 25.74 27.11 18.21
CA ASN A 291 27.00 27.77 18.59
C ASN A 291 27.75 27.12 19.78
N ASP A 292 27.56 25.82 20.01
CA ASP A 292 28.18 25.04 21.09
C ASP A 292 29.48 24.34 20.67
N GLY A 293 29.92 24.57 19.43
CA GLY A 293 31.10 23.96 18.82
C GLY A 293 30.79 22.69 18.01
N THR A 294 29.55 22.21 18.02
CA THR A 294 29.11 21.15 17.10
C THR A 294 28.90 21.73 15.70
N VAL A 295 29.16 20.90 14.69
CA VAL A 295 28.91 21.18 13.27
C VAL A 295 28.14 20.03 12.67
N GLY A 296 27.43 20.27 11.56
CA GLY A 296 26.90 19.16 10.75
C GLY A 296 25.70 18.42 11.36
N ILE A 297 25.00 19.00 12.35
CA ILE A 297 23.76 18.45 12.92
C ILE A 297 22.58 19.37 12.60
N SER A 298 21.46 18.77 12.22
CA SER A 298 20.18 19.45 11.95
C SER A 298 18.99 18.54 12.32
N TYR A 299 17.80 18.88 11.83
CA TYR A 299 16.57 18.10 11.96
C TYR A 299 15.95 17.88 10.59
N PHE A 300 15.82 16.64 10.16
CA PHE A 300 15.01 16.29 9.00
C PHE A 300 13.51 16.47 9.36
N PRO A 301 12.69 17.14 8.52
CA PRO A 301 11.30 17.49 8.81
C PRO A 301 10.36 16.27 8.66
N GLY A 302 10.65 15.23 9.42
CA GLY A 302 10.06 13.92 9.25
C GLY A 302 10.83 12.80 9.92
N TYR A 303 10.47 11.56 9.61
CA TYR A 303 11.12 10.34 10.09
C TYR A 303 10.91 9.19 9.12
N ALA A 304 11.66 8.10 9.29
CA ALA A 304 11.49 6.87 8.51
C ALA A 304 11.23 5.69 9.44
N VAL A 305 10.41 4.74 8.98
CA VAL A 305 10.07 3.50 9.68
C VAL A 305 10.24 2.32 8.74
N ASP A 306 10.89 1.28 9.23
CA ASP A 306 10.94 -0.03 8.57
C ASP A 306 9.61 -0.78 8.79
N VAL A 307 8.88 -1.10 7.72
CA VAL A 307 7.51 -1.65 7.84
C VAL A 307 7.48 -3.16 8.14
N GLU A 308 8.62 -3.84 8.07
CA GLU A 308 8.74 -5.26 8.40
C GLU A 308 9.13 -5.47 9.87
N THR A 309 9.84 -4.51 10.45
CA THR A 309 10.36 -4.59 11.83
C THR A 309 9.72 -3.59 12.80
N GLY A 310 9.05 -2.55 12.30
CA GLY A 310 8.47 -1.48 13.11
C GLY A 310 9.53 -0.61 13.78
N LYS A 311 10.76 -0.59 13.27
CA LYS A 311 11.85 0.22 13.83
C LYS A 311 11.88 1.59 13.18
N ARG A 312 12.00 2.64 14.00
CA ARG A 312 12.38 3.97 13.50
C ARG A 312 13.83 3.91 13.00
N LEU A 313 14.07 4.50 11.84
CA LEU A 313 15.36 4.48 11.17
C LEU A 313 16.03 5.85 11.20
N ASN A 314 17.37 5.86 11.15
CA ASN A 314 18.11 7.06 10.82
C ASN A 314 17.79 7.48 9.38
N ILE A 315 17.43 8.74 9.23
CA ILE A 315 17.24 9.45 7.98
C ILE A 315 17.98 10.78 8.10
N PHE A 316 18.66 11.18 7.05
CA PHE A 316 19.39 12.43 7.02
C PHE A 316 19.35 13.02 5.61
N PHE A 317 19.85 14.24 5.47
CA PHE A 317 19.97 14.88 4.18
C PHE A 317 21.38 15.45 3.98
N GLY A 318 21.69 15.79 2.75
CA GLY A 318 22.81 16.65 2.43
C GLY A 318 22.37 17.89 1.68
N GLU A 319 23.21 18.92 1.70
CA GLU A 319 23.05 20.19 1.00
C GLU A 319 24.36 20.52 0.27
N ASN A 320 24.28 21.28 -0.83
CA ASN A 320 25.46 21.63 -1.62
C ASN A 320 25.94 23.05 -1.29
N SER A 321 27.02 23.13 -0.51
CA SER A 321 27.48 24.42 0.02
C SER A 321 28.27 25.29 -0.92
N VAL A 322 28.44 24.84 -2.17
CA VAL A 322 28.85 25.74 -3.24
C VAL A 322 27.78 26.79 -3.51
N PHE A 323 26.51 26.52 -3.22
CA PHE A 323 25.38 27.45 -3.34
C PHE A 323 25.16 28.28 -2.06
N ASN A 324 26.26 28.78 -1.49
CA ASN A 324 26.22 29.65 -0.32
C ASN A 324 25.82 31.10 -0.65
N GLU A 325 25.41 31.86 0.37
CA GLU A 325 25.03 33.28 0.24
C GLU A 325 26.11 34.12 -0.47
N GLY A 326 27.38 33.85 -0.17
CA GLY A 326 28.51 34.54 -0.79
C GLY A 326 28.64 34.26 -2.29
N TYR A 327 28.30 33.07 -2.76
CA TYR A 327 28.29 32.73 -4.18
C TYR A 327 27.03 33.27 -4.86
N ALA A 328 25.86 33.11 -4.23
CA ALA A 328 24.59 33.62 -4.74
C ALA A 328 24.59 35.15 -4.94
N SER A 329 25.15 35.91 -3.99
CA SER A 329 25.24 37.38 -4.08
C SER A 329 26.09 37.88 -5.26
N ARG A 330 26.96 37.05 -5.83
CA ARG A 330 27.81 37.38 -6.98
C ARG A 330 27.33 36.75 -8.29
N ASN A 331 26.42 35.79 -8.21
CA ASN A 331 25.94 35.00 -9.35
C ASN A 331 24.40 34.98 -9.34
N PRO A 332 23.74 35.91 -10.06
CA PRO A 332 22.29 35.96 -10.16
C PRO A 332 21.69 34.63 -10.60
N GLY A 333 20.54 34.28 -10.03
CA GLY A 333 19.85 33.01 -10.31
C GLY A 333 20.39 31.81 -9.52
N ILE A 334 21.38 31.97 -8.65
CA ILE A 334 21.74 30.91 -7.68
C ILE A 334 20.92 31.14 -6.40
N PRO A 335 20.25 30.11 -5.84
CA PRO A 335 19.58 30.24 -4.55
C PRO A 335 20.61 30.16 -3.41
N ALA A 336 20.34 30.86 -2.30
CA ALA A 336 21.16 30.81 -1.09
C ALA A 336 20.53 29.84 -0.07
N ILE A 337 20.49 28.56 -0.44
CA ILE A 337 19.88 27.47 0.35
C ILE A 337 20.85 26.28 0.52
N GLY A 338 22.13 26.45 0.20
CA GLY A 338 23.13 25.38 0.26
C GLY A 338 24.00 25.40 1.51
N ASP A 339 23.87 26.41 2.36
CA ASP A 339 24.73 26.62 3.53
C ASP A 339 23.99 26.96 4.83
N ASP A 340 22.67 26.80 4.86
CA ASP A 340 21.81 27.16 5.99
C ASP A 340 21.51 25.99 6.94
N MET A 341 21.93 24.77 6.60
CA MET A 341 21.72 23.55 7.39
C MET A 341 20.25 23.13 7.49
N GLU A 342 19.34 23.68 6.69
CA GLU A 342 17.92 23.36 6.66
C GLU A 342 17.59 22.51 5.43
N PHE A 343 16.81 21.43 5.58
CA PHE A 343 16.23 20.74 4.43
C PHE A 343 15.11 21.61 3.82
N ASN A 344 15.46 22.39 2.80
CA ASN A 344 14.56 23.33 2.14
C ASN A 344 14.73 23.37 0.60
N PRO A 345 14.72 22.21 -0.10
CA PRO A 345 14.78 22.19 -1.55
C PRO A 345 13.73 23.12 -2.18
N ASN A 346 14.11 23.71 -3.32
CA ASN A 346 13.22 24.52 -4.14
C ASN A 346 12.89 23.80 -5.46
N ASP A 347 12.09 24.46 -6.31
CA ASP A 347 11.69 23.99 -7.64
C ASP A 347 12.72 24.30 -8.72
N GLN A 348 13.86 24.87 -8.34
CA GLN A 348 14.85 25.36 -9.27
C GLN A 348 15.74 24.23 -9.78
N LEU A 349 15.53 23.83 -11.04
CA LEU A 349 16.41 22.90 -11.73
C LEU A 349 17.65 23.60 -12.31
N PHE A 350 17.47 24.77 -12.92
CA PHE A 350 18.53 25.49 -13.62
C PHE A 350 18.75 26.90 -13.06
N ARG A 351 19.98 27.41 -13.18
CA ARG A 351 20.31 28.80 -12.84
C ARG A 351 19.63 29.81 -13.80
N VAL A 352 19.52 29.43 -15.07
CA VAL A 352 19.08 30.34 -16.15
C VAL A 352 17.57 30.24 -16.37
N GLU A 353 16.88 31.38 -16.36
CA GLU A 353 15.42 31.48 -16.49
C GLU A 353 14.88 30.93 -17.83
N ASP A 354 15.68 30.95 -18.91
CA ASP A 354 15.24 30.52 -20.24
C ASP A 354 15.37 28.99 -20.48
N ASN A 355 15.86 28.20 -19.49
CA ASN A 355 16.14 26.75 -19.62
C ASN A 355 17.04 26.36 -20.80
N ILE A 356 17.82 27.30 -21.36
CA ILE A 356 18.76 27.03 -22.44
C ILE A 356 20.12 26.71 -21.83
N VAL A 357 20.39 25.42 -21.62
CA VAL A 357 21.72 24.90 -21.30
C VAL A 357 22.43 24.50 -22.60
N ALA A 358 23.68 24.94 -22.77
CA ALA A 358 24.51 24.64 -23.92
C ALA A 358 25.59 23.60 -23.56
N ALA A 359 26.04 22.85 -24.56
CA ALA A 359 27.19 21.95 -24.40
C ALA A 359 28.42 22.72 -23.88
N GLY A 360 29.10 22.17 -22.89
CA GLY A 360 30.24 22.82 -22.21
C GLY A 360 29.87 23.82 -21.12
N ASP A 361 28.58 24.01 -20.81
CA ASP A 361 28.14 24.71 -19.61
C ASP A 361 28.62 23.98 -18.35
N THR A 362 28.73 24.71 -17.25
CA THR A 362 29.33 24.26 -16.01
C THR A 362 28.30 23.68 -15.03
N PRO A 363 28.66 22.74 -14.15
CA PRO A 363 27.78 22.13 -13.14
C PRO A 363 26.93 23.13 -12.31
N ASP A 364 27.41 24.34 -12.04
CA ASP A 364 26.68 25.38 -11.30
C ASP A 364 25.43 25.92 -12.03
N ASN A 365 25.25 25.59 -13.31
CA ASN A 365 24.00 25.85 -14.01
C ASN A 365 22.88 24.89 -13.61
N PHE A 366 23.20 23.77 -12.98
CA PHE A 366 22.24 22.78 -12.48
C PHE A 366 22.14 22.89 -10.97
N ILE A 367 21.05 23.53 -10.52
CA ILE A 367 20.78 23.84 -9.13
C ILE A 367 20.19 22.64 -8.41
N VAL A 368 19.26 21.93 -9.07
CA VAL A 368 18.64 20.70 -8.58
C VAL A 368 18.16 20.85 -7.13
N GLY A 369 17.25 21.80 -6.90
CA GLY A 369 16.70 22.03 -5.57
C GLY A 369 17.73 22.53 -4.55
N GLY A 370 18.83 23.13 -4.98
CA GLY A 370 19.95 23.54 -4.12
C GLY A 370 20.92 22.41 -3.77
N GLY A 371 20.83 21.27 -4.46
CA GLY A 371 21.64 20.09 -4.20
C GLY A 371 21.23 19.33 -2.93
N HIS A 372 19.95 19.44 -2.55
CA HIS A 372 19.38 18.71 -1.43
C HIS A 372 19.17 17.23 -1.77
N ILE A 373 19.72 16.34 -0.95
CA ILE A 373 19.60 14.89 -1.17
C ILE A 373 19.15 14.24 0.12
N VAL A 374 18.04 13.50 0.08
CA VAL A 374 17.57 12.67 1.20
C VAL A 374 18.27 11.32 1.14
N TYR A 375 18.75 10.85 2.29
CA TYR A 375 19.35 9.53 2.47
C TYR A 375 18.63 8.77 3.57
N VAL A 376 18.02 7.64 3.21
CA VAL A 376 17.35 6.72 4.13
C VAL A 376 18.30 5.57 4.43
N THR A 377 18.31 5.11 5.68
CA THR A 377 19.23 4.07 6.13
C THR A 377 18.47 2.90 6.73
N ARG A 378 19.16 1.77 6.89
CA ARG A 378 18.67 0.62 7.68
C ARG A 378 19.18 0.59 9.11
N GLN A 379 19.85 1.66 9.55
CA GLN A 379 20.28 1.78 10.93
C GLN A 379 19.12 2.28 11.79
N GLU A 380 18.89 1.62 12.92
CA GLU A 380 17.91 2.06 13.92
C GLU A 380 18.23 3.48 14.41
N TYR A 381 17.18 4.25 14.67
CA TYR A 381 17.30 5.67 14.99
C TYR A 381 18.01 5.91 16.34
N ASP A 382 19.16 6.56 16.27
CA ASP A 382 19.95 7.05 17.41
C ASP A 382 20.19 8.57 17.33
N GLY A 383 19.42 9.27 16.50
CA GLY A 383 19.67 10.68 16.18
C GLY A 383 20.93 10.89 15.35
N CYS A 384 21.33 9.88 14.58
CA CYS A 384 22.58 9.76 13.83
C CYS A 384 23.86 9.88 14.69
N GLU A 385 23.81 9.48 15.97
CA GLU A 385 24.96 9.59 16.89
C GLU A 385 26.17 8.77 16.41
N ASP A 386 25.96 7.49 16.08
CA ASP A 386 27.04 6.62 15.59
C ASP A 386 27.61 7.11 14.24
N MET A 387 26.75 7.59 13.35
CA MET A 387 27.14 8.13 12.04
C MET A 387 27.96 9.41 12.21
N TYR A 388 27.53 10.30 13.10
CA TYR A 388 28.26 11.51 13.43
C TYR A 388 29.65 11.20 13.98
N GLY A 389 29.76 10.27 14.94
CA GLY A 389 31.04 9.85 15.50
C GLY A 389 32.01 9.29 14.46
N LYS A 390 31.49 8.58 13.45
CA LYS A 390 32.28 8.05 12.33
C LYS A 390 32.78 9.15 11.39
N LEU A 391 31.92 10.10 11.03
CA LEU A 391 32.24 11.16 10.07
C LEU A 391 33.05 12.31 10.65
N ASN A 392 32.92 12.59 11.96
CA ASN A 392 33.67 13.63 12.67
C ASN A 392 35.10 13.19 13.11
N SER A 393 35.56 12.03 12.62
CA SER A 393 36.90 11.54 12.91
C SER A 393 37.97 12.22 12.03
N SER A 394 39.20 12.36 12.52
CA SER A 394 40.27 13.06 11.80
C SER A 394 40.65 12.43 10.44
N ASN A 395 40.35 11.15 10.24
CA ASN A 395 40.36 10.48 8.95
C ASN A 395 39.07 9.66 8.86
N ASN A 396 38.11 10.20 8.15
CA ASN A 396 36.76 9.66 8.10
C ASN A 396 36.48 8.75 6.89
N LEU A 397 37.50 8.37 6.09
CA LEU A 397 37.28 7.52 4.90
C LEU A 397 36.51 6.23 5.23
N PHE A 398 36.96 5.48 6.25
CA PHE A 398 36.25 4.28 6.70
C PHE A 398 34.89 4.61 7.33
N GLY A 399 34.78 5.77 7.98
CA GLY A 399 33.50 6.28 8.47
C GLY A 399 32.49 6.51 7.34
N LYS A 400 32.91 7.13 6.23
CA LYS A 400 32.10 7.33 5.02
C LYS A 400 31.71 6.00 4.39
N ILE A 401 32.62 5.03 4.34
CA ILE A 401 32.31 3.68 3.84
C ILE A 401 31.22 3.01 4.69
N ASP A 402 31.38 3.05 6.02
CA ASP A 402 30.42 2.44 6.94
C ASP A 402 29.05 3.12 6.90
N VAL A 403 29.01 4.46 6.90
CA VAL A 403 27.78 5.24 6.75
C VAL A 403 27.14 5.00 5.39
N GLY A 404 27.93 5.04 4.31
CA GLY A 404 27.45 4.80 2.95
C GLY A 404 26.84 3.41 2.75
N LYS A 405 27.39 2.37 3.41
CA LYS A 405 26.81 1.02 3.40
C LYS A 405 25.50 0.92 4.18
N ALA A 406 25.24 1.82 5.12
CA ALA A 406 23.99 1.87 5.87
C ALA A 406 22.84 2.49 5.06
N ILE A 407 23.13 3.32 4.06
CA ILE A 407 22.13 3.96 3.21
C ILE A 407 21.53 2.93 2.26
N THR A 408 20.20 2.91 2.19
CA THR A 408 19.43 2.03 1.30
C THR A 408 18.84 2.83 0.14
N TRP A 409 18.13 3.91 0.45
CA TRP A 409 17.45 4.75 -0.54
C TRP A 409 18.01 6.18 -0.56
N ALA A 410 18.02 6.79 -1.75
CA ALA A 410 18.34 8.19 -1.92
C ALA A 410 17.30 8.91 -2.81
N SER A 411 17.19 10.23 -2.63
CA SER A 411 16.34 11.10 -3.44
C SER A 411 16.96 12.49 -3.59
N MET A 412 17.31 12.90 -4.80
CA MET A 412 17.73 14.27 -5.12
C MET A 412 16.49 15.16 -5.21
N ALA A 413 16.16 15.84 -4.12
CA ALA A 413 14.91 16.57 -3.98
C ALA A 413 14.85 17.79 -4.92
N LEU A 414 13.72 17.93 -5.61
CA LEU A 414 13.43 19.03 -6.52
C LEU A 414 11.91 19.22 -6.54
N LEU A 415 11.44 20.35 -6.02
CA LEU A 415 10.00 20.59 -5.93
C LEU A 415 9.38 20.74 -7.33
N PRO A 416 8.09 20.41 -7.52
CA PRO A 416 7.36 20.76 -8.74
C PRO A 416 7.30 22.27 -8.95
N ASP A 417 7.17 22.70 -10.21
CA ASP A 417 7.14 24.12 -10.60
C ASP A 417 6.13 24.94 -9.79
N GLY A 418 6.60 26.03 -9.19
CA GLY A 418 5.82 26.95 -8.38
C GLY A 418 5.51 26.47 -6.96
N GLN A 419 6.00 25.30 -6.54
CA GLN A 419 5.89 24.82 -5.16
C GLN A 419 7.05 25.34 -4.30
N SER A 420 6.81 25.49 -3.00
CA SER A 420 7.84 25.90 -2.04
C SER A 420 7.63 25.24 -0.69
N MET A 421 8.72 24.93 0.01
CA MET A 421 8.65 24.56 1.42
C MET A 421 8.40 25.79 2.30
N LEU A 422 7.84 25.56 3.48
CA LEU A 422 7.71 26.56 4.53
C LEU A 422 9.05 26.72 5.27
N PRO A 423 9.29 27.84 5.97
CA PRO A 423 10.43 27.96 6.87
C PRO A 423 10.39 26.92 8.00
N TYR A 424 11.55 26.56 8.56
CA TYR A 424 11.60 25.66 9.72
C TYR A 424 10.75 26.17 10.88
N SER A 425 10.75 27.47 11.15
CA SER A 425 9.92 28.10 12.19
C SER A 425 8.41 27.85 12.04
N GLU A 426 7.93 27.57 10.83
CA GLU A 426 6.51 27.33 10.48
C GLU A 426 6.20 25.86 10.21
N GLY A 427 7.15 24.94 10.43
CA GLY A 427 6.92 23.49 10.31
C GLY A 427 7.39 22.88 9.00
N SER A 428 8.09 23.63 8.12
CA SER A 428 8.78 23.17 6.90
C SER A 428 7.88 22.55 5.80
N VAL A 429 7.08 21.55 6.13
CA VAL A 429 6.25 20.76 5.22
C VAL A 429 4.88 21.43 5.06
N PRO A 430 4.47 21.83 3.84
CA PRO A 430 3.17 22.49 3.62
C PRO A 430 1.98 21.52 3.65
N ASN A 431 2.20 20.25 3.29
CA ASN A 431 1.20 19.18 3.33
C ASN A 431 1.90 17.88 3.76
N ASP A 432 1.49 17.30 4.89
CA ASP A 432 2.09 16.07 5.40
C ASP A 432 2.04 14.96 4.34
N LEU A 433 3.14 14.22 4.19
CA LEU A 433 3.35 13.27 3.11
C LEU A 433 3.96 11.99 3.65
N THR A 434 3.40 10.84 3.26
CA THR A 434 4.02 9.52 3.43
C THR A 434 4.52 9.02 2.08
N VAL A 435 5.82 8.75 1.98
CA VAL A 435 6.42 8.03 0.86
C VAL A 435 6.57 6.57 1.25
N LYS A 436 5.99 5.66 0.48
CA LYS A 436 6.08 4.22 0.72
C LYS A 436 6.98 3.58 -0.31
N LEU A 437 8.03 2.90 0.12
CA LEU A 437 8.97 2.18 -0.74
C LEU A 437 8.89 0.68 -0.43
N ARG A 438 8.63 -0.12 -1.47
CA ARG A 438 8.41 -1.56 -1.36
C ARG A 438 9.28 -2.37 -2.29
N VAL A 439 9.95 -3.37 -1.73
CA VAL A 439 10.81 -4.34 -2.39
C VAL A 439 10.53 -5.73 -1.85
N GLU A 440 10.87 -6.74 -2.65
CA GLU A 440 10.90 -8.12 -2.16
C GLU A 440 11.85 -8.26 -0.99
N ASN A 441 11.51 -9.19 -0.11
CA ASN A 441 12.36 -9.66 0.98
C ASN A 441 11.90 -11.08 1.31
N PRO A 442 12.78 -12.09 1.22
CA PRO A 442 12.44 -13.47 1.56
C PRO A 442 12.00 -13.60 3.02
N TYR A 443 11.11 -14.54 3.29
CA TYR A 443 10.80 -14.96 4.65
C TYR A 443 12.06 -15.43 5.36
N ASN A 444 12.34 -14.80 6.49
CA ASN A 444 13.56 -15.05 7.25
C ASN A 444 13.45 -14.64 8.72
N LEU A 445 14.41 -15.06 9.53
CA LEU A 445 14.60 -14.42 10.83
C LEU A 445 14.94 -12.94 10.62
N GLU A 446 14.49 -12.10 11.54
CA GLU A 446 14.86 -10.69 11.54
C GLU A 446 16.39 -10.56 11.65
N THR A 447 16.98 -9.69 10.84
CA THR A 447 18.40 -9.36 10.93
C THR A 447 18.60 -8.02 11.63
N SER A 448 19.61 -7.93 12.48
CA SER A 448 20.01 -6.71 13.16
C SER A 448 21.18 -6.06 12.40
N PHE A 449 20.93 -4.87 11.86
CA PHE A 449 21.98 -4.07 11.23
C PHE A 449 22.94 -3.51 12.27
N ASN A 450 24.23 -3.46 11.93
CA ASN A 450 25.24 -2.79 12.74
C ASN A 450 26.23 -2.08 11.83
N ILE A 451 26.33 -0.76 11.98
CA ILE A 451 27.17 0.09 11.13
C ILE A 451 28.68 -0.22 11.27
N GLN A 452 29.13 -0.86 12.34
CA GLN A 452 30.52 -1.33 12.48
C GLN A 452 30.77 -2.67 11.77
N SER A 453 29.73 -3.36 11.34
CA SER A 453 29.80 -4.64 10.61
C SER A 453 28.62 -4.77 9.64
N PRO A 454 28.52 -3.88 8.64
CA PRO A 454 27.31 -3.74 7.83
C PRO A 454 26.91 -5.01 7.06
N ASN A 455 27.85 -5.93 6.82
CA ASN A 455 27.60 -7.18 6.09
C ASN A 455 27.47 -8.40 7.01
N SER A 456 27.41 -8.23 8.33
CA SER A 456 27.35 -9.39 9.23
C SER A 456 25.93 -9.95 9.32
N CYS A 457 25.78 -11.24 9.07
CA CYS A 457 24.56 -11.98 9.35
C CYS A 457 24.33 -12.09 10.86
N ARG A 458 23.50 -11.20 11.42
CA ARG A 458 23.15 -11.17 12.85
C ARG A 458 21.65 -11.32 12.99
N THR A 459 21.17 -12.55 13.18
CA THR A 459 19.75 -12.80 13.37
C THR A 459 19.30 -12.56 14.80
N VAL A 460 18.06 -12.10 14.96
CA VAL A 460 17.39 -11.87 16.24
C VAL A 460 15.97 -12.44 16.19
N GLY A 461 15.43 -12.80 17.36
CA GLY A 461 14.07 -13.32 17.47
C GLY A 461 13.91 -14.77 17.04
N GLU A 462 12.67 -15.12 16.68
CA GLU A 462 12.25 -16.47 16.29
C GLU A 462 11.95 -16.52 14.78
N LEU A 463 11.63 -17.72 14.28
CA LEU A 463 11.17 -17.90 12.90
C LEU A 463 9.93 -17.04 12.61
N PRO A 464 9.65 -16.74 11.32
CA PRO A 464 8.49 -15.95 10.95
C PRO A 464 7.18 -16.51 11.52
N LYS A 465 6.46 -15.62 12.20
CA LYS A 465 5.18 -15.94 12.82
C LYS A 465 4.20 -14.79 12.63
N TYR A 466 3.00 -15.15 12.20
CA TYR A 466 1.96 -14.22 11.81
C TYR A 466 0.65 -14.58 12.50
N GLU A 467 -0.19 -13.57 12.72
CA GLU A 467 -1.51 -13.69 13.33
C GLU A 467 -2.47 -12.90 12.46
N PHE A 468 -3.62 -13.48 12.15
CA PHE A 468 -4.69 -12.81 11.43
C PHE A 468 -6.04 -13.19 12.03
N THR A 469 -7.02 -12.31 11.88
CA THR A 469 -8.36 -12.50 12.40
C THR A 469 -9.38 -12.40 11.27
N ILE A 470 -10.33 -13.32 11.25
CA ILE A 470 -11.54 -13.26 10.45
C ILE A 470 -12.67 -12.91 11.42
N GLU A 471 -13.31 -11.77 11.21
CA GLU A 471 -14.39 -11.27 12.07
C GLU A 471 -15.55 -10.75 11.22
N GLY A 472 -16.77 -11.10 11.62
CA GLY A 472 -18.01 -10.66 10.97
C GLY A 472 -18.20 -11.22 9.56
N ARG A 473 -17.56 -12.34 9.24
CA ARG A 473 -17.66 -13.00 7.92
C ARG A 473 -18.44 -14.30 7.98
N GLU A 474 -18.52 -14.93 9.14
CA GLU A 474 -19.30 -16.13 9.36
C GLU A 474 -20.77 -15.94 8.98
N ALA A 475 -21.30 -16.89 8.21
CA ALA A 475 -22.69 -16.86 7.79
C ALA A 475 -23.63 -17.03 9.01
N GLU A 476 -24.46 -16.03 9.27
CA GLU A 476 -25.53 -16.13 10.26
C GLU A 476 -26.72 -16.92 9.70
N GLU A 477 -27.38 -17.72 10.54
CA GLU A 477 -28.65 -18.32 10.17
C GLU A 477 -29.69 -17.21 9.95
N LEU A 478 -30.27 -17.16 8.75
CA LEU A 478 -31.41 -16.29 8.44
C LEU A 478 -32.58 -16.62 9.38
N SER A 479 -32.76 -15.85 10.45
CA SER A 479 -34.04 -15.86 11.16
C SER A 479 -35.08 -15.23 10.24
N GLN A 480 -36.00 -16.02 9.69
CA GLN A 480 -37.23 -15.44 9.17
C GLN A 480 -37.93 -14.78 10.35
N ASP A 481 -38.00 -13.44 10.36
CA ASP A 481 -38.88 -12.74 11.28
C ASP A 481 -40.30 -13.31 11.08
N GLU A 482 -40.80 -14.03 12.09
CA GLU A 482 -42.16 -14.52 12.08
C GLU A 482 -43.07 -13.29 12.09
N TYR A 483 -43.75 -13.02 10.99
CA TYR A 483 -44.64 -11.86 10.89
C TYR A 483 -45.73 -11.98 11.97
N GLU A 484 -45.67 -11.15 12.99
CA GLU A 484 -46.72 -11.02 14.01
C GLU A 484 -47.75 -9.98 13.53
N GLY A 485 -48.95 -10.44 13.18
CA GLY A 485 -50.04 -9.56 12.73
C GLY A 485 -51.27 -10.33 12.25
N ALA A 486 -52.38 -9.64 12.01
CA ALA A 486 -53.61 -10.20 11.48
C ALA A 486 -53.44 -10.85 10.09
N LEU A 487 -52.39 -10.48 9.34
CA LEU A 487 -52.01 -11.13 8.07
C LEU A 487 -51.01 -12.30 8.22
N ALA A 488 -50.64 -12.73 9.43
CA ALA A 488 -49.65 -13.80 9.68
C ALA A 488 -49.99 -15.13 8.98
N ASN A 489 -51.27 -15.45 8.90
CA ASN A 489 -51.72 -16.70 8.27
C ASN A 489 -51.88 -16.62 6.75
N VAL A 490 -51.70 -15.44 6.13
CA VAL A 490 -51.75 -15.29 4.67
C VAL A 490 -50.60 -16.04 4.05
N ASN A 491 -50.90 -16.94 3.10
CA ASN A 491 -49.91 -17.82 2.50
C ASN A 491 -50.08 -17.92 0.98
N LEU A 492 -49.03 -18.38 0.32
CA LEU A 492 -49.00 -18.67 -1.12
C LEU A 492 -48.85 -20.17 -1.31
N VAL A 493 -49.79 -20.81 -2.03
CA VAL A 493 -49.83 -22.26 -2.18
C VAL A 493 -50.09 -22.67 -3.64
N PRO A 494 -49.24 -23.50 -4.26
CA PRO A 494 -47.95 -23.97 -3.74
C PRO A 494 -46.90 -22.84 -3.79
N ASN A 495 -45.99 -22.83 -2.81
CA ASN A 495 -44.77 -22.03 -2.85
C ASN A 495 -43.61 -22.91 -2.40
N PRO A 496 -42.67 -23.27 -3.30
CA PRO A 496 -42.59 -22.86 -4.71
C PRO A 496 -43.66 -23.50 -5.62
N TYR A 497 -44.05 -22.79 -6.69
CA TYR A 497 -44.83 -23.36 -7.80
C TYR A 497 -43.87 -24.00 -8.82
N TYR A 498 -43.80 -25.34 -8.83
CA TYR A 498 -42.94 -26.11 -9.73
C TYR A 498 -43.74 -26.70 -10.88
N ALA A 499 -44.11 -25.86 -11.84
CA ALA A 499 -44.78 -26.28 -13.06
C ALA A 499 -46.14 -26.99 -12.88
N TYR A 500 -46.58 -27.39 -11.69
CA TYR A 500 -47.89 -27.97 -11.41
C TYR A 500 -48.42 -27.52 -10.05
N SER A 501 -49.73 -27.56 -9.90
CA SER A 501 -50.46 -27.31 -8.66
C SER A 501 -51.57 -28.34 -8.50
N ALA A 502 -51.80 -28.81 -7.27
CA ALA A 502 -52.88 -29.76 -6.97
C ALA A 502 -54.28 -29.17 -7.22
N TYR A 503 -54.37 -27.86 -7.44
CA TYR A 503 -55.59 -27.12 -7.77
C TYR A 503 -55.86 -27.01 -9.28
N GLU A 504 -54.96 -27.52 -10.13
CA GLU A 504 -55.15 -27.52 -11.59
C GLU A 504 -56.20 -28.56 -12.00
N THR A 505 -57.16 -28.15 -12.83
CA THR A 505 -58.21 -29.04 -13.36
C THR A 505 -57.90 -29.59 -14.75
N SER A 506 -56.87 -29.06 -15.41
CA SER A 506 -56.38 -29.53 -16.71
C SER A 506 -54.90 -29.21 -16.89
N GLN A 507 -54.27 -29.82 -17.91
CA GLN A 507 -52.88 -29.53 -18.28
C GLN A 507 -52.64 -28.09 -18.78
N PHE A 508 -53.71 -27.34 -19.07
CA PHE A 508 -53.66 -25.97 -19.57
C PHE A 508 -53.95 -24.91 -18.48
N SER A 509 -54.45 -25.32 -17.32
CA SER A 509 -54.70 -24.42 -16.18
C SER A 509 -53.47 -24.36 -15.28
N LYS A 510 -53.08 -23.16 -14.86
CA LYS A 510 -52.06 -22.91 -13.83
C LYS A 510 -52.72 -22.15 -12.70
N VAL A 511 -52.51 -22.56 -11.45
CA VAL A 511 -53.16 -21.92 -10.30
C VAL A 511 -52.22 -21.85 -9.11
N VAL A 512 -51.92 -20.63 -8.68
CA VAL A 512 -51.35 -20.32 -7.36
C VAL A 512 -52.43 -19.67 -6.51
N LYS A 513 -52.68 -20.21 -5.33
CA LYS A 513 -53.64 -19.66 -4.37
C LYS A 513 -52.96 -18.74 -3.38
N ILE A 514 -53.57 -17.59 -3.14
CA ILE A 514 -53.25 -16.67 -2.05
C ILE A 514 -54.32 -16.91 -1.00
N THR A 515 -53.98 -17.55 0.10
CA THR A 515 -54.93 -18.10 1.08
C THR A 515 -55.01 -17.26 2.35
N ASN A 516 -56.07 -17.47 3.14
CA ASN A 516 -56.37 -16.77 4.39
C ASN A 516 -56.48 -15.24 4.24
N LEU A 517 -56.93 -14.77 3.08
CA LEU A 517 -57.12 -13.34 2.82
C LEU A 517 -58.36 -12.79 3.56
N PRO A 518 -58.29 -11.58 4.14
CA PRO A 518 -59.45 -10.88 4.69
C PRO A 518 -60.57 -10.64 3.66
N ALA A 519 -61.78 -10.31 4.13
CA ALA A 519 -62.94 -10.06 3.27
C ALA A 519 -62.70 -8.89 2.29
N ARG A 520 -61.97 -7.85 2.72
CA ARG A 520 -61.55 -6.73 1.89
C ARG A 520 -60.03 -6.60 1.92
N ALA A 521 -59.40 -6.76 0.75
CA ALA A 521 -57.96 -6.67 0.60
C ALA A 521 -57.59 -6.28 -0.83
N THR A 522 -56.46 -5.62 -0.99
CA THR A 522 -55.84 -5.37 -2.29
C THR A 522 -54.56 -6.19 -2.36
N VAL A 523 -54.47 -7.06 -3.37
CA VAL A 523 -53.28 -7.88 -3.60
C VAL A 523 -52.61 -7.41 -4.87
N THR A 524 -51.36 -6.96 -4.79
CA THR A 524 -50.57 -6.51 -5.94
C THR A 524 -49.34 -7.38 -6.09
N ILE A 525 -49.12 -7.87 -7.31
CA ILE A 525 -48.00 -8.74 -7.66
C ILE A 525 -46.98 -7.91 -8.43
N TYR A 526 -45.72 -8.01 -8.02
CA TYR A 526 -44.58 -7.39 -8.67
C TYR A 526 -43.52 -8.44 -9.04
N SER A 527 -42.71 -8.15 -10.04
CA SER A 527 -41.43 -8.84 -10.24
C SER A 527 -40.43 -8.45 -9.15
N LEU A 528 -39.33 -9.20 -9.03
CA LEU A 528 -38.27 -8.91 -8.06
C LEU A 528 -37.63 -7.52 -8.24
N ASP A 529 -37.57 -7.01 -9.48
CA ASP A 529 -37.11 -5.65 -9.81
C ASP A 529 -38.20 -4.57 -9.63
N GLY A 530 -39.34 -4.90 -9.00
CA GLY A 530 -40.38 -3.96 -8.60
C GLY A 530 -41.39 -3.57 -9.69
N LYS A 531 -41.39 -4.23 -10.86
CA LYS A 531 -42.35 -3.93 -11.92
C LYS A 531 -43.71 -4.55 -11.62
N PHE A 532 -44.77 -3.80 -11.92
CA PHE A 532 -46.15 -4.25 -11.78
C PHE A 532 -46.46 -5.45 -12.70
N ILE A 533 -47.08 -6.49 -12.14
CA ILE A 533 -47.52 -7.68 -12.87
C ILE A 533 -49.04 -7.76 -12.97
N LYS A 534 -49.73 -7.78 -11.82
CA LYS A 534 -51.20 -7.93 -11.74
C LYS A 534 -51.69 -7.45 -10.38
N GLN A 535 -52.95 -7.03 -10.31
CA GLN A 535 -53.60 -6.63 -9.07
C GLN A 535 -54.98 -7.28 -8.96
N PHE A 536 -55.33 -7.72 -7.75
CA PHE A 536 -56.64 -8.20 -7.38
C PHE A 536 -57.24 -7.27 -6.33
N ASN A 537 -58.44 -6.76 -6.62
CA ASN A 537 -59.22 -5.96 -5.69
C ASN A 537 -60.34 -6.82 -5.12
N ARG A 538 -60.20 -7.21 -3.86
CA ARG A 538 -61.13 -8.08 -3.15
C ARG A 538 -62.06 -7.25 -2.27
N ASP A 539 -63.37 -7.40 -2.50
CA ASP A 539 -64.46 -6.84 -1.67
C ASP A 539 -65.56 -7.91 -1.56
N GLU A 540 -65.26 -9.02 -0.87
CA GLU A 540 -66.21 -10.11 -0.68
C GLU A 540 -67.25 -9.76 0.38
N ARG A 541 -68.53 -9.93 0.04
CA ARG A 541 -69.65 -9.65 0.94
C ARG A 541 -70.45 -10.92 1.19
N ALA A 542 -70.84 -11.13 2.44
CA ALA A 542 -71.72 -12.23 2.81
C ALA A 542 -73.08 -12.09 2.11
N VAL A 543 -73.38 -12.99 1.17
CA VAL A 543 -74.65 -13.00 0.45
C VAL A 543 -75.67 -13.80 1.26
N LYS A 544 -76.89 -13.28 1.44
CA LYS A 544 -77.99 -14.02 2.07
C LYS A 544 -78.28 -15.31 1.30
N ALA A 545 -78.26 -16.44 1.99
CA ALA A 545 -78.56 -17.73 1.39
C ALA A 545 -80.05 -17.78 0.97
N THR A 546 -80.34 -18.19 -0.28
CA THR A 546 -81.72 -18.29 -0.80
C THR A 546 -82.26 -19.73 -0.74
N GLY A 547 -83.52 -19.88 -0.30
CA GLY A 547 -84.25 -21.16 -0.22
C GLY A 547 -85.09 -21.32 1.07
N ALA A 548 -86.12 -22.17 1.05
CA ALA A 548 -86.93 -22.46 2.24
C ALA A 548 -86.23 -23.48 3.15
N ASN A 549 -86.22 -23.23 4.47
CA ASN A 549 -85.73 -24.14 5.53
C ASN A 549 -84.20 -24.44 5.52
N ARG A 550 -83.34 -23.41 5.62
CA ARG A 550 -81.87 -23.60 5.81
C ARG A 550 -81.36 -23.22 7.20
N GLY A 551 -80.34 -23.94 7.66
CA GLY A 551 -79.65 -23.74 8.95
C GLY A 551 -78.54 -22.67 8.97
N ILE A 552 -78.38 -21.89 7.90
CA ILE A 552 -77.41 -20.78 7.79
C ILE A 552 -78.07 -19.55 7.17
N GLN A 553 -77.74 -18.35 7.66
CA GLN A 553 -78.32 -17.09 7.17
C GLN A 553 -77.58 -16.50 5.96
N ASN A 554 -76.26 -16.72 5.85
CA ASN A 554 -75.42 -16.18 4.78
C ASN A 554 -74.47 -17.26 4.23
N ASN A 555 -74.01 -17.08 2.98
CA ASN A 555 -72.93 -17.88 2.41
C ASN A 555 -71.58 -17.54 3.08
N GLN A 556 -70.69 -18.53 3.14
CA GLN A 556 -69.31 -18.36 3.61
C GLN A 556 -68.50 -17.57 2.58
N ILE A 557 -67.66 -16.66 3.08
CA ILE A 557 -66.65 -15.92 2.33
C ILE A 557 -65.53 -16.89 1.97
N LEU A 558 -65.09 -16.92 0.70
CA LEU A 558 -63.98 -17.74 0.24
C LEU A 558 -62.68 -17.01 0.57
N PRO A 559 -61.84 -17.49 1.50
CA PRO A 559 -60.69 -16.73 2.00
C PRO A 559 -59.47 -16.85 1.07
N ASP A 560 -59.66 -16.94 -0.24
CA ASP A 560 -58.59 -17.15 -1.21
C ASP A 560 -58.79 -16.40 -2.52
N ILE A 561 -57.68 -16.16 -3.22
CA ILE A 561 -57.63 -15.68 -4.60
C ILE A 561 -56.78 -16.65 -5.40
N GLU A 562 -57.21 -16.94 -6.62
CA GLU A 562 -56.46 -17.75 -7.58
C GLU A 562 -55.75 -16.84 -8.58
N TRP A 563 -54.43 -17.01 -8.69
CA TRP A 563 -53.62 -16.39 -9.72
C TRP A 563 -53.21 -17.44 -10.76
N ASP A 564 -53.49 -17.11 -12.02
CA ASP A 564 -53.19 -17.88 -13.23
C ASP A 564 -51.72 -17.82 -13.69
N ILE A 565 -50.85 -17.10 -12.95
CA ILE A 565 -49.45 -16.86 -13.34
C ILE A 565 -49.38 -16.06 -14.66
N GLU A 566 -50.35 -15.19 -14.88
CA GLU A 566 -50.39 -14.24 -16.00
C GLU A 566 -50.33 -12.80 -15.48
N ASN A 567 -49.85 -11.89 -16.34
CA ASN A 567 -49.91 -10.46 -16.06
C ASN A 567 -51.33 -9.89 -16.29
N SER A 568 -51.51 -8.59 -16.08
CA SER A 568 -52.79 -7.91 -16.31
C SER A 568 -53.31 -7.94 -17.76
N ALA A 569 -52.45 -8.31 -18.73
CA ALA A 569 -52.82 -8.47 -20.13
C ALA A 569 -53.17 -9.92 -20.52
N GLY A 570 -53.19 -10.86 -19.56
CA GLY A 570 -53.44 -12.28 -19.82
C GLY A 570 -52.26 -13.00 -20.49
N ILE A 571 -51.03 -12.50 -20.30
CA ILE A 571 -49.82 -13.11 -20.84
C ILE A 571 -49.08 -13.82 -19.70
N PRO A 572 -48.71 -15.11 -19.87
CA PRO A 572 -47.91 -15.85 -18.90
C PRO A 572 -46.60 -15.13 -18.55
N VAL A 573 -46.28 -15.04 -17.26
CA VAL A 573 -45.05 -14.38 -16.79
C VAL A 573 -43.83 -15.30 -16.86
N ALA A 574 -42.61 -14.77 -16.76
CA ALA A 574 -41.39 -15.58 -16.81
C ALA A 574 -41.24 -16.48 -15.55
N SER A 575 -40.42 -17.52 -15.61
CA SER A 575 -40.02 -18.23 -14.39
C SER A 575 -39.12 -17.33 -13.54
N GLY A 576 -39.38 -17.24 -12.23
CA GLY A 576 -38.61 -16.36 -11.35
C GLY A 576 -39.29 -16.10 -10.00
N VAL A 577 -38.70 -15.16 -9.24
CA VAL A 577 -39.24 -14.69 -7.96
C VAL A 577 -40.20 -13.53 -8.18
N TYR A 578 -41.35 -13.58 -7.51
CA TYR A 578 -42.37 -12.53 -7.51
C TYR A 578 -42.66 -12.07 -6.08
N LEU A 579 -42.95 -10.78 -5.93
CA LEU A 579 -43.37 -10.17 -4.67
C LEU A 579 -44.90 -10.01 -4.69
N VAL A 580 -45.58 -10.57 -3.69
CA VAL A 580 -47.03 -10.45 -3.51
C VAL A 580 -47.29 -9.55 -2.33
N HIS A 581 -47.67 -8.31 -2.60
CA HIS A 581 -48.01 -7.30 -1.61
C HIS A 581 -49.50 -7.32 -1.30
N VAL A 582 -49.88 -7.53 -0.05
CA VAL A 582 -51.27 -7.59 0.42
C VAL A 582 -51.52 -6.42 1.35
N VAL A 583 -52.52 -5.60 1.01
CA VAL A 583 -52.99 -4.47 1.83
C VAL A 583 -54.39 -4.77 2.33
N ALA A 584 -54.59 -4.81 3.65
CA ALA A 584 -55.87 -5.08 4.30
C ALA A 584 -56.37 -3.82 5.03
N PRO A 585 -57.12 -2.92 4.34
CA PRO A 585 -57.44 -1.60 4.89
C PRO A 585 -58.33 -1.65 6.14
N ASP A 586 -59.15 -2.68 6.33
CA ASP A 586 -59.98 -2.84 7.53
C ASP A 586 -59.19 -3.27 8.78
N LEU A 587 -58.01 -3.86 8.57
CA LEU A 587 -57.12 -4.31 9.64
C LEU A 587 -56.00 -3.31 9.90
N GLY A 588 -55.81 -2.33 9.01
CA GLY A 588 -54.70 -1.36 9.10
C GLY A 588 -53.33 -2.00 8.88
N GLU A 589 -53.28 -3.17 8.24
CA GLU A 589 -52.06 -3.96 8.04
C GLU A 589 -51.75 -4.16 6.55
N GLU A 590 -50.46 -4.26 6.25
CA GLU A 590 -49.94 -4.72 4.96
C GLU A 590 -48.83 -5.75 5.16
N ARG A 591 -48.67 -6.66 4.19
CA ARG A 591 -47.68 -7.73 4.21
C ARG A 591 -47.19 -8.05 2.80
N THR A 592 -45.88 -8.24 2.65
CA THR A 592 -45.28 -8.74 1.39
C THR A 592 -44.82 -10.19 1.55
N LEU A 593 -45.22 -11.05 0.62
CA LEU A 593 -44.82 -12.45 0.53
C LEU A 593 -43.97 -12.68 -0.74
N LYS A 594 -43.05 -13.64 -0.71
CA LYS A 594 -42.24 -14.02 -1.88
C LYS A 594 -42.74 -15.34 -2.47
N LEU A 595 -43.00 -15.36 -3.77
CA LEU A 595 -43.31 -16.57 -4.54
C LEU A 595 -42.14 -16.91 -5.45
N PHE A 596 -41.75 -18.18 -5.51
CA PHE A 596 -40.95 -18.68 -6.63
C PHE A 596 -41.82 -19.49 -7.59
N ALA A 597 -41.91 -19.07 -8.85
CA ALA A 597 -42.75 -19.70 -9.86
C ALA A 597 -41.92 -20.17 -11.06
N ILE A 598 -42.05 -21.45 -11.42
CA ILE A 598 -41.47 -22.05 -12.61
C ILE A 598 -42.57 -22.46 -13.58
N ASN A 599 -42.56 -21.86 -14.77
CA ASN A 599 -43.52 -22.16 -15.83
C ASN A 599 -43.10 -23.39 -16.66
N ARG A 600 -44.09 -24.18 -17.10
CA ARG A 600 -43.89 -25.22 -18.13
C ARG A 600 -43.53 -24.57 -19.46
N LYS A 601 -42.61 -25.20 -20.21
CA LYS A 601 -42.29 -24.81 -21.59
C LYS A 601 -43.55 -24.95 -22.44
N PHE A 602 -43.92 -23.89 -23.15
CA PHE A 602 -45.06 -23.90 -24.08
C PHE A 602 -44.74 -24.83 -25.27
N ASP A 603 -45.51 -25.91 -25.45
CA ASP A 603 -45.41 -26.81 -26.61
C ASP A 603 -46.56 -26.51 -27.59
N PRO A 604 -46.30 -25.86 -28.73
CA PRO A 604 -47.34 -25.52 -29.71
C PRO A 604 -47.79 -26.70 -30.59
N SER A 605 -47.28 -27.92 -30.41
CA SER A 605 -47.58 -29.06 -31.29
C SER A 605 -48.93 -29.76 -31.04
N GLY A 606 -49.72 -29.27 -30.09
CA GLY A 606 -50.99 -29.87 -29.66
C GLY A 606 -52.27 -29.07 -30.00
N LEU A 607 -52.22 -28.13 -30.95
CA LEU A 607 -53.39 -27.43 -31.51
C LEU A 607 -53.73 -27.91 -32.92
#